data_AF-V4T7A7-F1
#
_entry.id   AF-V4T7A7-F1
#
_cell.length_a   1.000
_cell.length_b   1.000
_cell.length_c   1.000
_cell.angle_alpha   90.00
_cell.angle_beta   90.00
_cell.angle_gamma   90.00
#
_symmetry.space_group_name_H-M   'P 1'
#
loop_
_entity.id
_entity.type
_entity.pdbx_description
1 polymer ?
#
loop_
_entity_poly.entity_id
_entity_poly.type
_entity_poly.pdbx_seq_one_letter_code
_entity_poly.pdbx_strand_id
1 'polypeptide(L)'
;MVTEEDIHRARDQLDAQGIRPTYEKVRELLGRVSYSQLTGGMKTWRPKNWSTEDIPKDITEEHLRSLTSIWAMAQKSLKAAHALEMAELREELATKDAAIKDYEEDRQALEATIAQLEVAAQELRDTVAGLQSVNDELRGEVKGLRARPGRKPGRPAGSGAAKAEGRDPSDAAQSVR
;
A
#
# COMPACT_ATOMS: atom_id res chain seq x y z
N MET A 1 -52.38 -38.85 11.74
CA MET A 1 -53.07 -37.55 11.56
C MET A 1 -52.32 -36.56 12.43
N VAL A 2 -51.86 -35.44 11.90
CA VAL A 2 -51.10 -34.45 12.70
C VAL A 2 -52.09 -33.64 13.52
N THR A 3 -51.82 -33.51 14.82
CA THR A 3 -52.69 -32.77 15.74
C THR A 3 -52.25 -31.32 15.86
N GLU A 4 -53.12 -30.47 16.41
CA GLU A 4 -52.79 -29.07 16.71
C GLU A 4 -51.63 -28.95 17.71
N GLU A 5 -51.59 -29.85 18.70
CA GLU A 5 -50.50 -29.91 19.69
C GLU A 5 -49.16 -30.22 19.03
N ASP A 6 -49.12 -31.07 18.01
CA ASP A 6 -47.89 -31.37 17.26
C ASP A 6 -47.39 -30.16 16.47
N ILE A 7 -48.30 -29.35 15.94
CA ILE A 7 -47.98 -28.10 15.25
C ILE A 7 -47.43 -27.07 16.24
N HIS A 8 -48.04 -26.93 17.41
CA HIS A 8 -47.56 -26.01 18.45
C HIS A 8 -46.19 -26.42 18.96
N ARG A 9 -45.99 -27.72 19.23
CA ARG A 9 -44.69 -28.28 19.66
C ARG A 9 -43.58 -28.02 18.64
N ALA A 10 -43.85 -28.22 17.35
CA ALA A 10 -42.88 -27.95 16.29
C ALA A 10 -42.54 -26.46 16.18
N ARG A 11 -43.52 -25.57 16.43
CA ARG A 11 -43.30 -24.12 16.43
C ARG A 11 -42.53 -23.65 17.65
N ASP A 12 -42.82 -24.20 18.83
CA ASP A 12 -42.06 -23.93 20.05
C ASP A 12 -40.59 -24.34 19.87
N GLN A 13 -40.36 -25.46 19.18
CA GLN A 13 -39.00 -25.92 18.86
C GLN A 13 -38.27 -24.97 17.90
N LEU A 14 -38.95 -24.42 16.89
CA LEU A 14 -38.36 -23.42 15.99
C LEU A 14 -38.08 -22.09 16.69
N ASP A 15 -39.03 -21.64 17.52
CA ASP A 15 -38.93 -20.40 18.28
C ASP A 15 -37.78 -20.45 19.30
N ALA A 16 -37.62 -21.58 20.00
CA ALA A 16 -36.50 -21.83 20.91
C ALA A 16 -35.13 -21.83 20.21
N GLN A 17 -35.09 -22.09 18.90
CA GLN A 17 -33.88 -22.02 18.07
C GLN A 17 -33.64 -20.62 17.49
N GLY A 18 -34.50 -19.64 17.80
CA GLY A 18 -34.46 -18.30 17.19
C GLY A 18 -34.87 -18.30 15.71
N ILE A 19 -35.43 -19.41 15.22
CA ILE A 19 -35.87 -19.55 13.83
C ILE A 19 -37.35 -19.20 13.76
N ARG A 20 -37.70 -18.25 12.88
CA ARG A 20 -39.08 -17.84 12.68
C ARG A 20 -39.96 -19.05 12.29
N PRO A 21 -41.01 -19.39 13.04
CA PRO A 21 -41.83 -20.57 12.75
C PRO A 21 -42.75 -20.35 11.52
N THR A 22 -42.24 -20.64 10.32
CA THR A 22 -42.98 -20.55 9.05
C THR A 22 -43.65 -21.88 8.68
N TYR A 23 -44.65 -21.85 7.79
CA TYR A 23 -45.34 -23.07 7.33
C TYR A 23 -44.38 -24.09 6.72
N GLU A 24 -43.36 -23.63 6.01
CA GLU A 24 -42.33 -24.48 5.39
C GLU A 24 -41.48 -25.17 6.44
N LYS A 25 -41.01 -24.43 7.45
CA LYS A 25 -40.15 -24.95 8.52
C LYS A 25 -40.89 -25.92 9.44
N VAL A 26 -42.15 -25.63 9.73
CA VAL A 26 -43.02 -26.53 10.51
C VAL A 26 -43.31 -27.81 9.73
N ARG A 27 -43.50 -27.72 8.40
CA ARG A 27 -43.69 -28.88 7.52
C ARG A 27 -42.41 -29.71 7.39
N GLU A 28 -41.25 -29.07 7.32
CA GLU A 28 -39.94 -29.75 7.31
C GLU A 28 -39.75 -30.59 8.58
N LEU A 29 -40.15 -30.07 9.74
CA LEU A 29 -40.09 -30.78 11.02
C LEU A 29 -41.13 -31.90 11.17
N LEU A 30 -42.36 -31.69 10.69
CA LEU A 30 -43.46 -32.65 10.85
C LEU A 30 -43.60 -33.66 9.69
N GLY A 31 -42.84 -33.49 8.60
CA GLY A 31 -42.86 -34.37 7.43
C GLY A 31 -43.95 -34.03 6.40
N ARG A 32 -44.48 -35.03 5.68
CA ARG A 32 -45.46 -34.86 4.57
C ARG A 32 -46.86 -34.46 5.03
N VAL A 33 -46.96 -33.35 5.78
CA VAL A 33 -48.22 -32.72 6.18
C VAL A 33 -48.69 -31.80 5.06
N SER A 34 -49.99 -31.77 4.78
CA SER A 34 -50.57 -30.79 3.87
C SER A 34 -50.62 -29.41 4.52
N TYR A 35 -50.44 -28.33 3.75
CA TYR A 35 -50.62 -26.96 4.26
C TYR A 35 -52.01 -26.76 4.86
N SER A 36 -53.06 -27.40 4.31
CA SER A 36 -54.42 -27.34 4.85
C SER A 36 -54.57 -27.94 6.25
N GLN A 37 -53.66 -28.83 6.67
CA GLN A 37 -53.64 -29.41 8.00
C GLN A 37 -52.87 -28.54 8.99
N LEU A 38 -51.95 -27.69 8.50
CA LEU A 38 -51.15 -26.78 9.33
C LEU A 38 -51.87 -25.46 9.65
N THR A 39 -52.79 -25.00 8.79
CA THR A 39 -53.43 -23.68 8.89
C THR A 39 -54.18 -23.43 10.20
N GLY A 40 -54.82 -24.46 10.78
CA GLY A 40 -55.51 -24.34 12.07
C GLY A 40 -54.53 -24.04 13.21
N GLY A 41 -53.59 -24.96 13.46
CA GLY A 41 -52.59 -24.82 14.52
C GLY A 41 -51.64 -23.65 14.33
N MET A 42 -51.40 -23.22 13.08
CA MET A 42 -50.55 -22.06 12.80
C MET A 42 -51.20 -20.72 13.17
N LYS A 43 -52.54 -20.63 13.21
CA LYS A 43 -53.27 -19.41 13.59
C LYS A 43 -53.41 -19.25 15.10
N THR A 44 -53.54 -20.36 15.82
CA THR A 44 -53.77 -20.40 17.27
C THR A 44 -52.48 -20.33 18.07
N TRP A 45 -51.35 -20.73 17.48
CA TRP A 45 -50.05 -20.63 18.14
C TRP A 45 -49.66 -19.18 18.45
N ARG A 46 -49.11 -18.97 19.65
CA ARG A 46 -48.45 -17.74 20.10
C ARG A 46 -47.13 -18.12 20.75
N PRO A 47 -46.05 -17.34 20.56
CA PRO A 47 -44.80 -17.64 21.24
C PRO A 47 -45.00 -17.48 22.75
N LYS A 48 -44.35 -18.34 23.54
CA LYS A 48 -44.57 -18.44 24.99
C LYS A 48 -44.21 -17.17 25.78
N ASN A 49 -43.45 -16.27 25.16
CA ASN A 49 -43.08 -14.95 25.68
C ASN A 49 -44.02 -13.81 25.23
N TRP A 50 -45.01 -14.10 24.37
CA TRP A 50 -46.00 -13.12 23.93
C TRP A 50 -47.13 -13.06 24.95
N SER A 51 -46.89 -12.34 26.04
CA SER A 51 -47.94 -11.96 26.97
C SER A 51 -48.50 -10.59 26.56
N THR A 52 -49.82 -10.52 26.36
CA THR A 52 -50.53 -9.23 26.32
C THR A 52 -50.94 -8.76 27.71
N GLU A 53 -50.73 -9.57 28.76
CA GLU A 53 -51.03 -9.20 30.16
C GLU A 53 -50.07 -8.13 30.68
N ASP A 54 -48.84 -8.08 30.15
CA ASP A 54 -47.82 -7.10 30.53
C ASP A 54 -47.96 -5.75 29.80
N ILE A 55 -48.90 -5.64 28.86
CA ILE A 55 -49.18 -4.38 28.17
C ILE A 55 -50.15 -3.58 29.03
N PRO A 56 -49.74 -2.40 29.56
CA PRO A 56 -50.65 -1.56 30.32
C PRO A 56 -51.91 -1.25 29.50
N LYS A 57 -53.08 -1.55 30.05
CA LYS A 57 -54.37 -1.30 29.39
C LYS A 57 -54.66 0.20 29.26
N ASP A 58 -54.05 1.00 30.13
CA ASP A 58 -54.09 2.46 30.12
C ASP A 58 -52.69 3.05 30.20
N ILE A 59 -52.44 4.15 29.49
CA ILE A 59 -51.18 4.88 29.55
C ILE A 59 -51.27 5.91 30.68
N THR A 60 -50.53 5.68 31.76
CA THR A 60 -50.43 6.59 32.91
C THR A 60 -49.30 7.61 32.73
N GLU A 61 -49.32 8.68 33.53
CA GLU A 61 -48.22 9.66 33.58
C GLU A 61 -46.87 9.02 33.94
N GLU A 62 -46.88 7.96 34.75
CA GLU A 62 -45.67 7.22 35.11
C GLU A 62 -45.05 6.49 33.91
N HIS A 63 -45.89 5.90 33.05
CA HIS A 63 -45.45 5.30 31.80
C HIS A 63 -44.87 6.36 30.86
N LEU A 64 -45.51 7.53 30.72
CA LEU A 64 -44.99 8.63 29.90
C LEU A 64 -43.66 9.18 30.43
N ARG A 65 -43.51 9.31 31.77
CA ARG A 65 -42.26 9.72 32.41
C ARG A 65 -41.14 8.72 32.14
N SER A 66 -41.44 7.43 32.24
CA SER A 66 -40.49 6.35 31.96
C SER A 66 -40.07 6.34 30.49
N LEU A 67 -41.02 6.48 29.56
CA LEU A 67 -40.73 6.60 28.13
C LEU A 67 -39.86 7.82 27.81
N THR A 68 -40.15 8.96 28.45
CA THR A 68 -39.35 10.18 28.30
C THR A 68 -37.92 9.98 28.81
N SER A 69 -37.77 9.27 29.94
CA SER A 69 -36.45 8.92 30.50
C SER A 69 -35.68 7.99 29.57
N ILE A 70 -36.30 6.92 29.07
CA ILE A 70 -35.70 5.98 28.12
C ILE A 70 -35.30 6.70 26.83
N TRP A 71 -36.16 7.57 26.31
CA TRP A 71 -35.87 8.38 25.14
C TRP A 71 -34.66 9.31 25.36
N ALA A 72 -34.62 10.02 26.49
CA ALA A 72 -33.49 10.87 26.83
C ALA A 72 -32.18 10.07 26.98
N MET A 73 -32.24 8.89 27.58
CA MET A 73 -31.09 7.98 27.68
C MET A 73 -30.63 7.49 26.31
N ALA A 74 -31.55 7.07 25.44
CA ALA A 74 -31.24 6.63 24.09
C ALA A 74 -30.63 7.75 23.24
N GLN A 75 -31.16 8.97 23.34
CA GLN A 75 -30.56 10.13 22.67
C GLN A 75 -29.16 10.43 23.19
N LYS A 76 -28.95 10.34 24.51
CA LYS A 76 -27.64 10.56 25.13
C LYS A 76 -26.63 9.51 24.67
N SER A 77 -27.00 8.23 24.66
CA SER A 77 -26.12 7.15 24.21
C SER A 77 -25.81 7.26 22.73
N LEU A 78 -26.79 7.62 21.89
CA LEU A 78 -26.56 7.83 20.46
C LEU A 78 -25.59 8.99 20.20
N LYS A 79 -25.79 10.13 20.87
CA LYS A 79 -24.88 11.28 20.76
C LYS A 79 -23.48 10.95 21.24
N ALA A 80 -23.34 10.19 22.32
CA ALA A 80 -22.05 9.76 22.84
C ALA A 80 -21.34 8.81 21.86
N ALA A 81 -22.05 7.82 21.30
CA ALA A 81 -21.51 6.90 20.32
C ALA A 81 -21.05 7.64 19.05
N HIS A 82 -21.88 8.54 18.52
CA HIS A 82 -21.52 9.34 17.36
C HIS A 82 -20.33 10.29 17.64
N ALA A 83 -20.24 10.87 18.83
CA ALA A 83 -19.11 11.72 19.20
C ALA A 83 -17.80 10.94 19.25
N LEU A 84 -17.84 9.69 19.75
CA LEU A 84 -16.68 8.80 19.77
C LEU A 84 -16.26 8.42 18.34
N GLU A 85 -17.19 7.99 17.50
CA GLU A 85 -16.93 7.65 16.10
C GLU A 85 -16.33 8.83 15.32
N MET A 86 -16.87 10.04 15.50
CA MET A 86 -16.31 11.24 14.87
C MET A 86 -14.93 11.61 15.41
N ALA A 87 -14.61 11.29 16.67
CA ALA A 87 -13.28 11.51 17.21
C ALA A 87 -12.26 10.54 16.60
N GLU A 88 -12.60 9.26 16.53
CA GLU A 88 -11.78 8.21 15.91
C GLU A 88 -11.52 8.53 14.42
N LEU A 89 -12.55 8.90 13.66
CA LEU A 89 -12.39 9.27 12.25
C LEU A 89 -11.53 10.51 12.06
N ARG A 90 -11.59 11.49 12.98
CA ARG A 90 -10.73 12.67 12.92
C ARG A 90 -9.28 12.35 13.20
N GLU A 91 -9.02 11.46 14.16
CA GLU A 91 -7.67 10.98 14.45
C GLU A 91 -7.10 10.17 13.28
N GLU A 92 -7.91 9.29 12.68
CA GLU A 92 -7.53 8.55 11.47
C GLU A 92 -7.25 9.49 10.28
N LEU A 93 -8.06 10.53 10.09
CA LEU A 93 -7.79 11.53 9.05
C LEU A 93 -6.49 12.30 9.33
N ALA A 94 -6.29 12.77 10.56
CA ALA A 94 -5.08 13.51 10.93
C ALA A 94 -3.80 12.68 10.73
N THR A 95 -3.84 11.39 11.07
CA THR A 95 -2.69 10.48 10.85
C THR A 95 -2.43 10.23 9.37
N LYS A 96 -3.48 10.08 8.54
CA LYS A 96 -3.34 9.95 7.09
C LYS A 96 -2.82 11.22 6.44
N ASP A 97 -3.29 12.39 6.86
CA ASP A 97 -2.83 13.69 6.35
C ASP A 97 -1.35 13.92 6.67
N ALA A 98 -0.91 13.55 7.89
CA ALA A 98 0.50 13.59 8.26
C ALA A 98 1.34 12.66 7.37
N ALA A 99 0.89 11.42 7.17
CA ALA A 99 1.59 10.47 6.30
C ALA A 99 1.66 10.93 4.84
N ILE A 100 0.59 11.53 4.31
CA ILE A 100 0.59 12.11 2.95
C ILE A 100 1.64 13.21 2.85
N LYS A 101 1.71 14.10 3.85
CA LYS A 101 2.70 15.16 3.88
C LYS A 101 4.13 14.62 3.90
N ASP A 102 4.40 13.62 4.73
CA ASP A 102 5.72 12.97 4.79
C ASP A 102 6.07 12.34 3.42
N TYR A 103 5.13 11.66 2.77
CA TYR A 103 5.35 11.10 1.43
C TYR A 103 5.57 12.17 0.36
N GLU A 104 4.92 13.32 0.45
CA GLU A 104 5.14 14.44 -0.47
C GLU A 104 6.54 15.04 -0.29
N GLU A 105 7.01 15.19 0.95
CA GLU A 105 8.36 15.66 1.27
C GLU A 105 9.42 14.68 0.74
N ASP A 106 9.24 13.37 0.97
CA ASP A 106 10.11 12.32 0.43
C ASP A 106 10.13 12.32 -1.10
N ARG A 107 8.96 12.47 -1.73
CA ARG A 107 8.86 12.52 -3.20
C ARG A 107 9.64 13.72 -3.76
N GLN A 108 9.51 14.89 -3.15
CA GLN A 108 10.26 16.09 -3.58
C GLN A 108 11.77 15.90 -3.41
N ALA A 109 12.21 15.27 -2.32
CA ALA A 109 13.62 14.97 -2.09
C ALA A 109 14.18 14.00 -3.14
N LEU A 110 13.41 12.97 -3.51
CA LEU A 110 13.77 12.03 -4.56
C LEU A 110 13.82 12.70 -5.95
N GLU A 111 12.83 13.53 -6.28
CA GLU A 111 12.82 14.31 -7.54
C GLU A 111 14.05 15.22 -7.65
N ALA A 112 14.42 15.91 -6.57
CA ALA A 112 15.62 16.74 -6.54
C ALA A 112 16.91 15.91 -6.72
N THR A 113 16.97 14.72 -6.09
CA THR A 113 18.11 13.81 -6.23
C THR A 113 18.23 13.27 -7.66
N ILE A 114 17.10 12.91 -8.29
CA ILE A 114 17.07 12.47 -9.69
C ILE A 114 17.62 13.58 -10.59
N ALA A 115 17.14 14.82 -10.43
CA ALA A 115 17.62 15.95 -11.23
C ALA A 115 19.14 16.17 -11.08
N GLN A 116 19.68 16.06 -9.85
CA GLN A 116 21.12 16.16 -9.62
C GLN A 116 21.90 15.03 -10.31
N LEU A 117 21.40 13.80 -10.25
CA LEU A 117 22.03 12.64 -10.89
C LEU A 117 21.99 12.77 -12.42
N GLU A 118 20.93 13.31 -12.99
CA GLU A 118 20.82 13.56 -14.43
C GLU A 118 21.87 14.58 -14.90
N VAL A 119 22.05 15.68 -14.16
CA VAL A 119 23.11 16.67 -14.43
C VAL A 119 24.49 16.03 -14.35
N ALA A 120 24.79 15.32 -13.26
CA ALA A 120 26.08 14.66 -13.08
C ALA A 120 26.36 13.61 -14.17
N ALA A 121 25.34 12.85 -14.58
CA ALA A 121 25.45 11.90 -15.68
C ALA A 121 25.73 12.60 -17.02
N GLN A 122 25.14 13.77 -17.25
CA GLN A 122 25.41 14.54 -18.46
C GLN A 122 26.84 15.09 -18.47
N GLU A 123 27.31 15.66 -17.36
CA GLU A 123 28.70 16.13 -17.23
C GLU A 123 29.69 14.98 -17.47
N LEU A 124 29.44 13.80 -16.91
CA LEU A 124 30.27 12.63 -17.15
C LEU A 124 30.28 12.22 -18.63
N ARG A 125 29.14 12.26 -19.34
CA ARG A 125 29.11 11.98 -20.78
C ARG A 125 29.94 13.00 -21.57
N ASP A 126 29.83 14.27 -21.24
CA ASP A 126 30.56 15.34 -21.91
C ASP A 126 32.08 15.21 -21.68
N THR A 127 32.51 14.89 -20.45
CA THR A 127 33.93 14.63 -20.16
C THR A 127 34.47 13.40 -20.91
N VAL A 128 33.70 12.31 -20.98
CA VAL A 128 34.08 11.11 -21.73
C VAL A 128 34.22 11.44 -23.22
N ALA A 129 33.27 12.18 -23.81
CA ALA A 129 33.33 12.61 -25.20
C ALA A 129 34.56 13.50 -25.47
N GLY A 130 34.87 14.43 -24.56
CA GLY A 130 36.06 15.27 -24.64
C GLY A 130 37.36 14.46 -24.59
N LEU A 131 37.47 13.52 -23.65
CA LEU A 131 38.63 12.64 -23.53
C LEU A 131 38.80 11.73 -24.77
N GLN A 132 37.71 11.25 -25.36
CA GLN A 132 37.75 10.49 -26.61
C GLN A 132 38.31 11.33 -27.76
N SER A 133 37.82 12.57 -27.91
CA SER A 133 38.33 13.50 -28.93
C SER A 133 39.84 13.76 -28.79
N VAL A 134 40.31 14.02 -27.56
CA VAL A 134 41.75 14.22 -27.28
C VAL A 134 42.55 12.94 -27.57
N ASN A 135 42.02 11.77 -27.23
CA ASN A 135 42.68 10.50 -27.52
C ASN A 135 42.84 10.27 -29.03
N ASP A 136 41.81 10.58 -29.81
CA ASP A 136 41.82 10.44 -31.27
C ASP A 136 42.82 11.41 -31.92
N GLU A 137 42.90 12.65 -31.42
CA GLU A 137 43.89 13.63 -31.86
C GLU A 137 45.32 13.15 -31.58
N LEU A 138 45.61 12.74 -30.35
CA LEU A 138 46.92 12.20 -29.97
C LEU A 138 47.30 10.95 -30.79
N ARG A 139 46.33 10.05 -31.06
CA ARG A 139 46.55 8.89 -31.94
C ARG A 139 46.88 9.33 -33.36
N GLY A 140 46.21 10.36 -33.87
CA GLY A 140 46.50 10.99 -35.16
C GLY A 140 47.92 11.55 -35.22
N GLU A 141 48.33 12.32 -34.22
CA GLU A 141 49.68 12.90 -34.11
C GLU A 141 50.77 11.81 -34.04
N VAL A 142 50.59 10.80 -33.19
CA VAL A 142 51.54 9.67 -33.07
C VAL A 142 51.68 8.94 -34.40
N LYS A 143 50.57 8.73 -35.13
CA LYS A 143 50.59 8.14 -36.47
C LYS A 143 51.33 9.03 -37.47
N GLY A 144 51.11 10.35 -37.44
CA GLY A 144 51.81 11.33 -38.27
C GLY A 144 53.32 11.36 -38.01
N LEU A 145 53.74 11.35 -36.74
CA LEU A 145 55.14 11.30 -36.34
C LEU A 145 55.81 10.00 -36.81
N ARG A 146 55.13 8.85 -36.67
CA ARG A 146 55.63 7.55 -37.17
C ARG A 146 55.74 7.49 -38.69
N ALA A 147 54.84 8.15 -39.41
CA ALA A 147 54.85 8.19 -40.87
C ALA A 147 55.89 9.17 -41.46
N ARG A 148 56.45 10.07 -40.64
CA ARG A 148 57.47 11.02 -41.09
C ARG A 148 58.76 10.26 -41.38
N PRO A 149 59.23 10.18 -42.64
CA PRO A 149 60.48 9.50 -42.95
C PRO A 149 61.60 10.24 -42.22
N GLY A 150 62.40 9.50 -41.45
CA GLY A 150 63.58 10.04 -40.82
C GLY A 150 64.41 10.77 -41.87
N ARG A 151 64.55 12.09 -41.72
CA ARG A 151 65.55 12.85 -42.49
C ARG A 151 66.89 12.20 -42.15
N LYS A 152 67.40 11.38 -43.07
CA LYS A 152 68.80 10.97 -43.02
C LYS A 152 69.61 12.27 -42.92
N PRO A 153 70.46 12.45 -41.90
CA PRO A 153 71.32 13.62 -41.85
C PRO A 153 72.13 13.63 -43.15
N GLY A 154 72.05 14.75 -43.87
CA GLY A 154 72.80 14.96 -45.09
C GLY A 154 74.26 14.67 -44.81
N ARG A 155 74.83 13.71 -45.53
CA ARG A 155 76.24 13.35 -45.48
C ARG A 155 77.04 14.54 -46.03
N PRO A 156 77.85 15.26 -45.24
CA PRO A 156 78.79 16.20 -45.80
C PRO A 156 79.89 15.39 -46.52
N ALA A 157 80.17 15.76 -47.76
CA ALA A 157 81.34 15.30 -48.48
C ALA A 157 82.59 15.94 -47.85
N GLY A 158 83.63 15.13 -47.60
CA GLY A 158 84.94 15.56 -47.09
C GLY A 158 85.36 14.70 -45.89
N SER A 159 86.13 13.64 -46.11
CA SER A 159 87.61 13.66 -46.15
C SER A 159 88.23 13.97 -44.78
N GLY A 160 88.81 12.96 -44.14
CA GLY A 160 89.73 13.17 -43.01
C GLY A 160 89.67 12.05 -41.98
N ALA A 161 90.51 11.03 -42.17
CA ALA A 161 90.81 10.05 -41.13
C ALA A 161 91.48 10.73 -39.93
N ALA A 162 91.00 10.45 -38.71
CA ALA A 162 91.82 10.55 -37.51
C ALA A 162 91.29 9.61 -36.42
N LYS A 163 92.15 8.66 -36.06
CA LYS A 163 92.13 7.76 -34.90
C LYS A 163 92.33 8.59 -33.61
N ALA A 164 91.64 8.24 -32.52
CA ALA A 164 92.07 8.31 -31.11
C ALA A 164 90.82 8.17 -30.22
N GLU A 165 90.64 7.02 -29.56
CA GLU A 165 90.96 6.78 -28.14
C GLU A 165 89.72 6.87 -27.27
N GLY A 166 89.40 5.73 -26.65
CA GLY A 166 88.35 5.63 -25.66
C GLY A 166 88.75 6.27 -24.35
N ARG A 167 87.77 6.85 -23.68
CA ARG A 167 87.69 6.92 -22.23
C ARG A 167 86.22 7.02 -21.82
N ASP A 168 85.82 6.07 -21.00
CA ASP A 168 84.70 6.14 -20.06
C ASP A 168 84.86 7.39 -19.16
N PRO A 169 83.77 7.98 -18.62
CA PRO A 169 83.07 7.30 -17.53
C PRO A 169 81.54 7.51 -17.46
N SER A 170 80.86 6.43 -17.06
CA SER A 170 79.87 6.38 -15.98
C SER A 170 79.74 7.64 -15.10
N ASP A 171 78.62 8.36 -15.23
CA ASP A 171 77.83 9.05 -14.18
C ASP A 171 76.78 9.90 -14.94
N ALA A 172 75.51 10.07 -14.57
CA ALA A 172 74.82 9.95 -13.30
C ALA A 172 73.30 9.96 -13.58
N ALA A 173 72.52 9.77 -12.51
CA ALA A 173 71.07 9.93 -12.38
C ALA A 173 70.26 8.67 -12.73
N GLN A 174 69.84 7.82 -11.76
CA GLN A 174 68.90 8.13 -10.65
C GLN A 174 67.77 9.02 -11.17
N SER A 175 66.49 8.80 -10.97
CA SER A 175 65.71 8.28 -9.86
C SER A 175 64.26 8.60 -10.31
N VAL A 176 63.25 7.77 -10.00
CA VAL A 176 62.23 8.12 -8.97
C VAL A 176 61.47 9.41 -9.30
N ARG A 177 60.14 9.46 -9.38
CA ARG A 177 59.02 8.54 -9.16
C ARG A 177 57.80 9.28 -9.74
#